data_AF-A0A6H9H0V2-F1
#
_entry.id   AF-A0A6H9H0V2-F1
#
_cell.length_a   1.000
_cell.length_b   1.000
_cell.length_c   1.000
_cell.angle_alpha   90.00
_cell.angle_beta   90.00
_cell.angle_gamma   90.00
#
_symmetry.space_group_name_H-M   'P 1'
#
loop_
_entity.id
_entity.type
_entity.pdbx_description
1 polymer ?
#
loop_
_entity_poly.entity_id
_entity_poly.type
_entity_poly.pdbx_seq_one_letter_code
_entity_poly.pdbx_strand_id
1 'polypeptide(L)'
;MAERSFKPTLRMASAARRGLRLREKFDRGGTQVGLDRAHQLAQRRDLSEADVKSMHSFFARHAVDKDTKTHKWNSDSDPSAGFIAWLLWGGDAGKAWVDRKAKTFDS
;
A
#
# COMPACT_ATOMS: atom_id res chain seq x y z
N MET A 1 5.25 -8.26 26.14
CA MET A 1 4.92 -6.98 25.47
C MET A 1 3.65 -7.20 24.68
N ALA A 2 2.60 -6.41 24.89
CA ALA A 2 1.38 -6.57 24.10
C ALA A 2 1.70 -6.21 22.64
N GLU A 3 1.53 -7.16 21.72
CA GLU A 3 1.68 -6.89 20.29
C GLU A 3 0.66 -5.83 19.89
N ARG A 4 1.13 -4.61 19.58
CA ARG A 4 0.26 -3.55 19.09
C ARG A 4 -0.27 -3.94 17.72
N SER A 5 -1.54 -4.34 17.67
CA SER A 5 -2.26 -4.64 16.45
C SER A 5 -2.93 -3.39 15.89
N PHE A 6 -2.80 -3.16 14.59
CA PHE A 6 -3.32 -2.00 13.89
C PHE A 6 -4.33 -2.40 12.82
N LYS A 7 -5.56 -1.91 12.96
CA LYS A 7 -6.62 -2.24 12.02
C LYS A 7 -6.60 -1.34 10.78
N PRO A 8 -6.57 -1.89 9.56
CA PRO A 8 -6.66 -1.11 8.33
C PRO A 8 -7.99 -0.38 8.18
N THR A 9 -7.92 0.82 7.59
CA THR A 9 -9.12 1.61 7.27
C THR A 9 -9.85 1.06 6.04
N LEU A 10 -11.14 1.39 5.90
CA LEU A 10 -11.92 1.04 4.70
C LEU A 10 -11.30 1.60 3.41
N ARG A 11 -10.70 2.80 3.48
CA ARG A 11 -10.06 3.42 2.32
C ARG A 11 -8.82 2.64 1.86
N MET A 12 -8.00 2.15 2.81
CA MET A 12 -6.87 1.26 2.51
C MET A 12 -7.33 -0.05 1.89
N ALA A 13 -8.39 -0.66 2.43
CA ALA A 13 -8.96 -1.89 1.88
C ALA A 13 -9.48 -1.69 0.46
N SER A 14 -10.16 -0.57 0.19
CA SER A 14 -10.64 -0.23 -1.15
C SER A 14 -9.49 -0.03 -2.14
N ALA A 15 -8.44 0.68 -1.74
CA ALA A 15 -7.24 0.87 -2.54
C ALA A 15 -6.54 -0.46 -2.86
N ALA A 16 -6.34 -1.31 -1.85
CA ALA A 16 -5.72 -2.62 -2.03
C ALA A 16 -6.53 -3.52 -2.99
N ARG A 17 -7.87 -3.54 -2.87
CA ARG A 17 -8.73 -4.25 -3.82
C ARG A 17 -8.62 -3.69 -5.24
N ARG A 18 -8.51 -2.38 -5.39
CA ARG A 18 -8.29 -1.76 -6.72
C ARG A 18 -6.93 -2.16 -7.28
N GLY A 19 -5.88 -2.13 -6.47
CA GLY A 19 -4.54 -2.58 -6.86
C GLY A 19 -4.52 -4.04 -7.32
N LEU A 20 -5.19 -4.94 -6.59
CA LEU A 20 -5.32 -6.35 -6.96
C LEU A 20 -5.99 -6.53 -8.33
N ARG A 21 -7.12 -5.84 -8.57
CA ARG A 21 -7.81 -5.89 -9.87
C ARG A 21 -6.96 -5.36 -11.02
N LEU A 22 -6.23 -4.27 -10.80
CA LEU A 22 -5.36 -3.70 -11.83
C LEU A 22 -4.18 -4.63 -12.11
N ARG A 23 -3.61 -5.25 -11.08
CA ARG A 23 -2.56 -6.26 -11.28
C ARG A 23 -3.06 -7.46 -12.07
N GLU A 24 -4.24 -7.98 -11.74
CA GLU A 24 -4.85 -9.09 -12.48
C GLU A 24 -5.08 -8.74 -13.96
N LYS A 25 -5.50 -7.50 -14.23
CA LYS A 25 -5.77 -7.03 -15.60
C LYS A 25 -4.51 -6.73 -16.42
N PHE A 26 -3.48 -6.16 -15.80
CA PHE A 26 -2.30 -5.64 -16.50
C PHE A 26 -1.02 -6.46 -16.27
N ASP A 27 -1.05 -7.41 -15.35
CA ASP A 27 0.07 -8.24 -14.87
C ASP A 27 1.33 -7.42 -14.53
N ARG A 28 1.11 -6.26 -13.90
CA ARG A 28 2.16 -5.28 -13.56
C ARG A 28 2.10 -4.90 -12.09
N GLY A 29 3.27 -4.61 -11.53
CA GLY A 29 3.41 -3.96 -10.22
C GLY A 29 3.31 -4.89 -9.01
N GLY A 30 4.17 -4.60 -8.03
CA GLY A 30 4.24 -5.32 -6.74
C GLY A 30 4.96 -6.66 -6.82
N THR A 31 5.68 -6.98 -5.75
CA THR A 31 6.24 -8.33 -5.50
C THR A 31 5.19 -9.18 -4.76
N GLN A 32 5.48 -10.47 -4.55
CA GLN A 32 4.64 -11.37 -3.74
C GLN A 32 4.30 -10.75 -2.38
N VAL A 33 5.26 -10.10 -1.73
CA VAL A 33 5.06 -9.39 -0.45
C VAL A 33 4.00 -8.29 -0.56
N GLY A 34 4.00 -7.54 -1.67
CA GLY A 34 3.00 -6.50 -1.93
C GLY A 34 1.59 -7.08 -2.11
N LEU A 35 1.48 -8.29 -2.69
CA LEU A 35 0.19 -8.98 -2.84
C LEU A 35 -0.35 -9.46 -1.52
N ASP A 36 0.48 -10.16 -0.76
CA ASP A 36 0.06 -10.71 0.53
C ASP A 36 -0.42 -9.57 1.44
N ARG A 37 0.28 -8.42 1.37
CA ARG A 37 -0.14 -7.19 2.03
C ARG A 37 -1.47 -6.66 1.50
N ALA A 38 -1.65 -6.60 0.18
CA ALA A 38 -2.89 -6.15 -0.43
C ALA A 38 -4.08 -7.03 -0.02
N HIS A 39 -3.91 -8.35 0.01
CA HIS A 39 -4.93 -9.28 0.49
C HIS A 39 -5.23 -9.05 1.98
N GLN A 40 -4.21 -8.86 2.82
CA GLN A 40 -4.38 -8.54 4.23
C GLN A 40 -5.16 -7.24 4.44
N LEU A 41 -4.81 -6.19 3.70
CA LEU A 41 -5.48 -4.89 3.74
C LEU A 41 -6.92 -4.97 3.21
N ALA A 42 -7.14 -5.69 2.11
CA ALA A 42 -8.46 -5.88 1.49
C ALA A 42 -9.45 -6.59 2.42
N GLN A 43 -8.95 -7.57 3.20
CA GLN A 43 -9.68 -8.29 4.23
C GLN A 43 -9.73 -7.55 5.57
N ARG A 44 -9.00 -6.43 5.69
CA ARG A 44 -8.86 -5.64 6.94
C ARG A 44 -8.39 -6.50 8.13
N ARG A 45 -7.52 -7.47 7.84
CA ARG A 45 -6.82 -8.22 8.90
C ARG A 45 -5.91 -7.25 9.65
N ASP A 46 -5.72 -7.53 10.94
CA ASP A 46 -4.88 -6.70 11.78
C ASP A 46 -3.41 -6.76 11.32
N LEU A 47 -2.72 -5.63 11.46
CA LEU A 47 -1.32 -5.43 11.10
C LEU A 47 -0.49 -5.33 12.39
N SER A 48 0.67 -5.98 12.41
CA SER A 48 1.65 -5.79 13.48
C SER A 48 2.37 -4.44 13.34
N GLU A 49 3.07 -4.01 14.38
CA GLU A 49 3.95 -2.84 14.28
C GLU A 49 5.02 -3.00 13.19
N ALA A 50 5.58 -4.21 13.04
CA ALA A 50 6.54 -4.53 11.99
C ALA A 50 5.94 -4.31 10.61
N ASP A 51 4.69 -4.73 10.41
CA ASP A 51 3.97 -4.50 9.15
C ASP A 51 3.82 -3.01 8.86
N VAL A 52 3.41 -2.21 9.84
CA VAL A 52 3.26 -0.75 9.67
C VAL A 52 4.61 -0.10 9.33
N LYS A 53 5.70 -0.53 9.97
CA LYS A 53 7.06 -0.06 9.65
C LYS A 53 7.47 -0.45 8.23
N SER A 54 7.21 -1.68 7.79
CA SER A 54 7.46 -2.11 6.40
C SER A 54 6.67 -1.28 5.39
N MET A 55 5.39 -1.00 5.68
CA MET A 55 4.57 -0.14 4.83
C MET A 55 5.14 1.28 4.76
N HIS A 56 5.55 1.87 5.89
CA HIS A 56 6.17 3.20 5.94
C HIS A 56 7.46 3.26 5.11
N SER A 57 8.35 2.28 5.27
CA SER A 57 9.59 2.19 4.48
C SER A 57 9.31 2.04 2.98
N PHE A 58 8.29 1.28 2.60
CA PHE A 58 7.86 1.16 1.21
C PHE A 58 7.42 2.52 0.65
N PHE A 59 6.53 3.23 1.34
CA PHE A 59 6.01 4.52 0.90
C PHE A 59 7.09 5.62 0.89
N ALA A 60 8.01 5.62 1.84
CA ALA A 60 9.13 6.58 1.86
C ALA A 60 10.03 6.44 0.63
N ARG A 61 10.33 5.19 0.22
CA ARG A 61 11.16 4.90 -0.96
C ARG A 61 10.44 5.19 -2.28
N HIS A 62 9.14 4.93 -2.36
CA HIS A 62 8.35 5.07 -3.59
C HIS A 62 7.59 6.41 -3.68
N ALA A 63 7.73 7.30 -2.70
CA ALA A 63 7.12 8.64 -2.76
C ALA A 63 7.70 9.49 -3.91
N VAL A 64 8.97 9.24 -4.28
CA VAL A 64 9.66 9.88 -5.41
C VAL A 64 9.31 9.26 -6.76
N ASP A 65 8.84 8.00 -6.78
CA ASP A 65 8.49 7.26 -8.00
C ASP A 65 7.13 7.65 -8.61
N LYS A 66 6.45 8.66 -8.04
CA LYS A 66 5.19 9.18 -8.57
C LYS A 66 5.36 9.91 -9.92
N ASP A 67 6.59 10.24 -10.30
CA ASP A 67 6.93 11.05 -11.48
C ASP A 67 7.48 10.20 -12.65
N THR A 68 6.90 9.01 -12.87
CA THR A 68 7.31 8.15 -13.98
C THR A 68 6.68 8.63 -15.30
N LYS A 69 7.52 9.07 -16.23
CA LYS A 69 7.12 9.59 -17.56
C LYS A 69 6.46 8.56 -18.50
N THR A 70 6.52 7.27 -18.16
CA THR A 70 6.17 6.17 -19.09
C THR A 70 4.69 5.77 -19.05
N HIS A 71 4.01 5.85 -17.90
CA HIS A 71 2.63 5.39 -17.73
C HIS A 71 1.86 6.33 -16.80
N LYS A 72 0.55 6.50 -17.02
CA LYS A 72 -0.23 7.51 -16.30
C LYS A 72 -0.48 7.12 -14.84
N TRP A 73 -0.12 8.00 -13.92
CA TRP A 73 -0.52 7.91 -12.51
C TRP A 73 -2.05 7.99 -12.41
N ASN A 74 -2.68 7.05 -11.68
CA ASN A 74 -4.14 6.98 -11.52
C ASN A 74 -4.98 6.76 -12.80
N SER A 75 -4.45 6.04 -13.79
CA SER A 75 -5.23 5.57 -14.94
C SER A 75 -5.73 4.13 -14.74
N ASP A 76 -7.02 3.88 -14.97
CA ASP A 76 -7.58 2.52 -14.98
C ASP A 76 -7.36 1.78 -16.33
N SER A 77 -6.85 2.50 -17.33
CA SER A 77 -6.62 1.99 -18.69
C SER A 77 -5.15 1.67 -18.98
N ASP A 78 -4.22 2.38 -18.33
CA ASP A 78 -2.78 2.12 -18.42
C ASP A 78 -2.06 2.60 -17.14
N PRO A 79 -2.30 1.91 -16.00
CA PRO A 79 -1.62 2.23 -14.75
C PRO A 79 -0.14 1.86 -14.82
N SER A 80 0.72 2.73 -14.26
CA SER A 80 2.12 2.38 -14.07
C SER A 80 2.27 1.23 -13.06
N ALA A 81 3.32 0.41 -13.20
CA ALA A 81 3.65 -0.64 -12.24
C ALA A 81 3.84 -0.07 -10.81
N GLY A 82 4.40 1.15 -10.70
CA GLY A 82 4.53 1.88 -9.45
C GLY A 82 3.17 2.27 -8.85
N PHE A 83 2.20 2.69 -9.67
CA PHE A 83 0.86 3.01 -9.21
C PHE A 83 0.10 1.77 -8.70
N ILE A 84 0.22 0.63 -9.40
CA ILE A 84 -0.38 -0.63 -8.94
C ILE A 84 0.24 -1.03 -7.60
N ALA A 85 1.57 -1.03 -7.49
CA ALA A 85 2.25 -1.30 -6.23
C ALA A 85 1.79 -0.35 -5.12
N TRP A 86 1.70 0.95 -5.40
CA TRP A 86 1.19 1.96 -4.45
C TRP A 86 -0.21 1.60 -3.92
N LEU A 87 -1.12 1.19 -4.81
CA LEU A 87 -2.47 0.76 -4.42
C LEU A 87 -2.46 -0.54 -3.60
N LEU A 88 -1.64 -1.52 -3.95
CA LEU A 88 -1.49 -2.79 -3.21
C LEU A 88 -1.12 -2.55 -1.73
N TRP A 89 -0.25 -1.57 -1.48
CA TRP A 89 0.14 -1.17 -0.13
C TRP A 89 -0.88 -0.26 0.59
N GLY A 90 -2.05 0.00 0.00
CA GLY A 90 -3.15 0.76 0.61
C GLY A 90 -3.31 2.19 0.09
N GLY A 91 -2.55 2.57 -0.94
CA GLY A 91 -2.66 3.86 -1.62
C GLY A 91 -2.33 5.06 -0.73
N ASP A 92 -2.83 6.24 -1.10
CA ASP A 92 -2.60 7.47 -0.33
C ASP A 92 -3.20 7.40 1.07
N ALA A 93 -4.29 6.63 1.24
CA ALA A 93 -4.87 6.35 2.55
C ALA A 93 -3.91 5.55 3.44
N GLY A 94 -3.23 4.55 2.86
CA GLY A 94 -2.18 3.77 3.52
C GLY A 94 -1.01 4.65 3.91
N LYS A 95 -0.47 5.42 2.96
CA LYS A 95 0.63 6.36 3.20
C LYS A 95 0.35 7.33 4.34
N ALA A 96 -0.79 8.03 4.29
CA ALA A 96 -1.16 8.98 5.35
C ALA A 96 -1.39 8.29 6.71
N TRP A 97 -1.86 7.04 6.70
CA TRP A 97 -2.08 6.28 7.92
C TRP A 97 -0.77 5.82 8.56
N VAL A 98 0.16 5.27 7.78
CA VAL A 98 1.47 4.85 8.31
C VAL A 98 2.30 6.03 8.78
N ASP A 99 2.25 7.19 8.10
CA ASP A 99 2.95 8.40 8.53
C ASP A 99 2.48 8.85 9.93
N ARG A 100 1.17 8.75 10.20
CA ARG A 100 0.62 9.08 11.54
C ARG A 100 1.05 8.07 12.60
N LYS A 101 1.11 6.78 12.24
CA LYS A 101 1.51 5.71 13.18
C LYS A 101 3.01 5.71 13.45
N ALA A 102 3.83 5.98 12.43
CA ALA A 102 5.27 6.12 12.54
C ALA A 102 5.67 7.14 13.61
N LYS A 103 5.01 8.31 13.62
CA LYS A 103 5.17 9.33 14.67
C LYS A 103 4.87 8.84 16.09
N THR A 104 4.04 7.80 16.23
CA THR A 104 3.68 7.22 17.54
C THR A 104 4.65 6.11 17.99
N PHE A 105 5.52 5.63 17.10
CA PHE A 105 6.53 4.60 17.43
C PHE A 105 7.87 5.20 17.87
N ASP A 106 8.14 6.44 17.47
CA ASP A 106 9.36 7.17 17.77
C ASP A 106 9.28 7.99 19.08
N SER A 107 8.20 7.82 19.86
CA SER A 107 7.91 8.54 21.11
C SER A 107 7.96 7.65 22.34
#